data_AF-A0A8B7ZPN5-F1
#
_entry.id   AF-A0A8B7ZPN5-F1
#
_cell.length_a   1.000
_cell.length_b   1.000
_cell.length_c   1.000
_cell.angle_alpha   90.00
_cell.angle_beta   90.00
_cell.angle_gamma   90.00
#
_symmetry.space_group_name_H-M   'P 1'
#
loop_
_entity.id
_entity.type
_entity.pdbx_description
1 polymer ?
#
loop_
_entity_poly.entity_id
_entity_poly.type
_entity_poly.pdbx_seq_one_letter_code
_entity_poly.pdbx_strand_id
1 'polypeptide(L)'
;MRAIVQRVTKASVTVGDELISSIGKGLCVLVGISRDDTPKDREYIARKLLNLRVFEDDKEKKWDKSVMDKQLEMLCVSQFTLYSILKGNKPDFHSAMAGDQSQQFYQEFLDILRKDYKPEQIKDGKFGAYMQVHIQNDGPVTIMLESPCETNRNAKAPLTPIPRTARQSGSATPVAVVKGQQQDKVNEKACRYVKSLTTEFAGQDGVHQEFKNTLTKYRDSQLSTAELMLHVGTLFTGHTQLICSFTALLPTGHSMSIANNDPSQVRVHMPGQRYMSLEEVKKHIEQSQGESSSLSEQGDPGRRDTPLLDEVISQLEKLST
;
A
#
# COMPACT_ATOMS: atom_id res chain seq x y z
N MET A 1 -4.07 -4.49 2.68
CA MET A 1 -5.42 -5.06 2.88
C MET A 1 -6.33 -4.53 1.80
N ARG A 2 -7.21 -5.38 1.25
CA ARG A 2 -8.14 -5.00 0.17
C ARG A 2 -9.58 -5.24 0.59
N ALA A 3 -10.49 -4.40 0.11
CA ALA A 3 -11.92 -4.62 0.26
C ALA A 3 -12.68 -4.23 -1.01
N ILE A 4 -13.62 -5.08 -1.43
CA ILE A 4 -14.66 -4.71 -2.39
C ILE A 4 -15.91 -4.40 -1.59
N VAL A 5 -16.35 -3.15 -1.67
CA VAL A 5 -17.50 -2.61 -0.94
C VAL A 5 -18.65 -2.45 -1.90
N GLN A 6 -19.80 -3.03 -1.58
CA GLN A 6 -21.01 -2.92 -2.38
C GLN A 6 -22.12 -2.33 -1.54
N ARG A 7 -22.77 -1.28 -2.06
CA ARG A 7 -23.99 -0.76 -1.44
C ARG A 7 -25.13 -1.72 -1.72
N VAL A 8 -25.92 -2.08 -0.71
CA VAL A 8 -26.96 -3.10 -0.85
C VAL A 8 -28.29 -2.64 -0.27
N THR A 9 -29.39 -3.12 -0.86
CA THR A 9 -30.72 -3.05 -0.23
C THR A 9 -30.94 -4.21 0.73
N LYS A 10 -30.28 -5.35 0.47
CA LYS A 10 -30.17 -6.51 1.36
C LYS A 10 -28.98 -7.38 0.94
N ALA A 11 -28.40 -8.09 1.90
CA ALA A 11 -27.41 -9.13 1.62
C ALA A 11 -27.47 -10.25 2.66
N SER A 12 -27.09 -11.46 2.29
CA SER A 12 -27.07 -12.60 3.20
C SER A 12 -26.00 -13.63 2.84
N VAL A 13 -25.63 -14.44 3.82
CA VAL A 13 -24.72 -15.57 3.67
C VAL A 13 -25.42 -16.85 4.07
N THR A 14 -25.37 -17.86 3.22
CA THR A 14 -25.76 -19.24 3.56
C THR A 14 -24.58 -20.19 3.43
N VAL A 15 -24.60 -21.26 4.21
CA VAL A 15 -23.67 -22.39 4.11
C VAL A 15 -24.50 -23.65 3.95
N GLY A 16 -24.47 -24.25 2.75
CA GLY A 16 -25.51 -25.20 2.35
C GLY A 16 -26.87 -24.51 2.34
N ASP A 17 -27.85 -25.09 3.05
CA ASP A 17 -29.21 -24.54 3.17
C ASP A 17 -29.43 -23.69 4.44
N GLU A 18 -28.40 -23.54 5.28
CA GLU A 18 -28.49 -22.80 6.54
C GLU A 18 -28.16 -21.31 6.34
N LEU A 19 -29.06 -20.42 6.79
CA LEU A 19 -28.81 -18.99 6.86
C LEU A 19 -27.88 -18.67 8.04
N ILE A 20 -26.67 -18.21 7.72
CA ILE A 20 -25.67 -17.82 8.72
C ILE A 20 -25.90 -16.38 9.18
N SER A 21 -26.12 -15.47 8.24
CA SER A 21 -26.31 -14.06 8.53
C SER A 21 -27.05 -13.34 7.41
N SER A 22 -27.69 -12.25 7.77
CA SER A 22 -28.36 -11.36 6.83
C SER A 22 -28.35 -9.92 7.33
N ILE A 23 -28.35 -8.99 6.38
CA ILE A 23 -28.52 -7.57 6.60
C ILE A 23 -29.61 -7.02 5.66
N GLY A 24 -30.28 -5.97 6.10
CA GLY A 24 -31.10 -5.10 5.28
C GLY A 24 -30.24 -4.10 4.50
N LYS A 25 -30.69 -2.84 4.45
CA LYS A 25 -29.98 -1.78 3.71
C LYS A 25 -28.63 -1.51 4.39
N GLY A 26 -27.56 -1.43 3.60
CA GLY A 26 -26.22 -1.35 4.17
C GLY A 26 -25.10 -1.56 3.17
N LEU A 27 -24.00 -2.14 3.66
CA LEU A 27 -22.82 -2.49 2.87
C LEU A 27 -22.54 -3.99 2.94
N CYS A 28 -22.33 -4.62 1.78
CA CYS A 28 -21.69 -5.94 1.71
C CYS A 28 -20.21 -5.76 1.35
N VAL A 29 -19.31 -6.28 2.18
CA VAL A 29 -17.87 -6.05 2.08
C VAL A 29 -17.14 -7.38 1.94
N LEU A 30 -16.52 -7.59 0.78
CA LEU A 30 -15.60 -8.70 0.57
C LEU A 30 -14.20 -8.26 1.01
N VAL A 31 -13.61 -8.96 1.95
CA VAL A 31 -12.38 -8.54 2.64
C VAL A 31 -11.23 -9.49 2.31
N GLY A 32 -10.21 -8.96 1.63
CA GLY A 32 -8.97 -9.67 1.34
C GLY A 32 -7.88 -9.25 2.30
N ILE A 33 -7.11 -10.22 2.80
CA ILE A 33 -5.96 -10.00 3.69
C ILE A 33 -4.69 -10.54 3.01
N SER A 34 -3.69 -9.68 2.85
CA SER A 34 -2.36 -10.01 2.34
C SER A 34 -1.48 -10.61 3.43
N ARG A 35 -0.52 -11.47 3.06
CA ARG A 35 0.54 -11.93 3.98
C ARG A 35 1.39 -10.79 4.57
N ASP A 36 1.40 -9.64 3.89
CA ASP A 36 2.15 -8.44 4.30
C ASP A 36 1.31 -7.44 5.09
N ASP A 37 0.03 -7.75 5.36
CA ASP A 37 -0.86 -6.84 6.08
C ASP A 37 -0.49 -6.73 7.56
N THR A 38 -0.54 -5.50 8.07
CA THR A 38 -0.21 -5.15 9.45
C THR A 38 -1.43 -4.66 10.21
N PRO A 39 -1.40 -4.56 11.55
CA PRO A 39 -2.50 -3.97 12.32
C PRO A 39 -2.96 -2.60 11.82
N LYS A 40 -2.03 -1.77 11.30
CA LYS A 40 -2.37 -0.46 10.74
C LYS A 40 -3.27 -0.56 9.49
N ASP A 41 -3.18 -1.65 8.73
CA ASP A 41 -3.95 -1.85 7.50
C ASP A 41 -5.41 -2.15 7.79
N ARG A 42 -5.70 -3.03 8.75
CA ARG A 42 -7.08 -3.29 9.20
C ARG A 42 -7.71 -2.08 9.86
N GLU A 43 -6.96 -1.34 10.68
CA GLU A 43 -7.43 -0.07 11.27
C GLU A 43 -7.75 0.96 10.18
N TYR A 44 -6.91 1.05 9.14
CA TYR A 44 -7.15 1.94 8.02
C TYR A 44 -8.43 1.57 7.25
N ILE A 45 -8.59 0.29 6.88
CA ILE A 45 -9.75 -0.18 6.13
C ILE A 45 -11.03 -0.03 6.96
N ALA A 46 -11.02 -0.43 8.23
CA ALA A 46 -12.18 -0.30 9.11
C ALA A 46 -12.66 1.15 9.19
N ARG A 47 -11.75 2.10 9.45
CA ARG A 47 -12.07 3.53 9.46
C ARG A 47 -12.61 4.01 8.12
N LYS A 48 -12.04 3.54 6.99
CA LYS A 48 -12.51 3.90 5.66
C LYS A 48 -13.92 3.39 5.39
N LEU A 49 -14.22 2.14 5.73
CA LEU A 49 -15.55 1.54 5.56
C LEU A 49 -16.62 2.30 6.33
N LEU A 50 -16.36 2.55 7.62
CA LEU A 50 -17.31 3.22 8.50
C LEU A 50 -17.64 4.65 8.04
N ASN A 51 -16.67 5.36 7.45
CA ASN A 51 -16.82 6.75 7.01
C ASN A 51 -17.06 6.90 5.50
N LEU A 52 -17.18 5.81 4.75
CA LEU A 52 -17.33 5.86 3.30
C LEU A 52 -18.70 6.45 2.93
N ARG A 53 -18.70 7.60 2.27
CA ARG A 53 -19.92 8.33 1.90
C ARG A 53 -20.50 7.82 0.58
N VAL A 54 -21.29 6.76 0.65
CA VAL A 54 -21.95 6.11 -0.52
C VAL A 54 -23.47 6.17 -0.47
N PHE A 55 -24.03 6.75 0.59
CA PHE A 55 -25.47 6.96 0.73
C PHE A 55 -25.84 8.42 0.47
N GLU A 56 -27.09 8.62 0.07
CA GLU A 56 -27.68 9.94 -0.14
C GLU A 56 -28.07 10.56 1.21
N ASP A 57 -28.11 11.89 1.29
CA ASP A 57 -28.69 12.58 2.45
C ASP A 57 -30.24 12.58 2.39
N ASP A 58 -30.88 13.28 3.33
CA ASP A 58 -32.35 13.35 3.39
C ASP A 58 -32.94 14.29 2.31
N LYS A 59 -32.08 14.99 1.58
CA LYS A 59 -32.40 15.85 0.43
C LYS A 59 -31.92 15.24 -0.89
N GLU A 60 -31.69 13.92 -0.90
CA GLU A 60 -31.25 13.13 -2.06
C GLU A 60 -29.87 13.53 -2.64
N LYS A 61 -29.06 14.26 -1.88
CA LYS A 61 -27.68 14.58 -2.28
C LYS A 61 -26.83 13.32 -2.23
N LYS A 62 -26.38 12.88 -3.40
CA LYS A 62 -25.49 11.71 -3.57
C LYS A 62 -24.13 11.91 -2.90
N TRP A 63 -23.54 10.80 -2.44
CA TRP A 63 -22.18 10.73 -1.88
C TRP A 63 -21.97 11.55 -0.60
N ASP A 64 -23.01 11.68 0.24
CA ASP A 64 -22.96 12.56 1.41
C ASP A 64 -22.87 11.81 2.74
N LYS A 65 -23.56 10.66 2.84
CA LYS A 65 -23.73 9.92 4.10
C LYS A 65 -23.01 8.58 4.09
N SER A 66 -22.43 8.25 5.23
CA SER A 66 -21.80 6.97 5.50
C SER A 66 -22.80 5.95 6.05
N VAL A 67 -22.34 4.69 6.18
CA VAL A 67 -23.10 3.62 6.84
C VAL A 67 -23.45 4.00 8.29
N MET A 68 -22.52 4.68 8.99
CA MET A 68 -22.75 5.15 10.35
C MET A 68 -23.80 6.27 10.41
N ASP A 69 -23.71 7.25 9.52
CA ASP A 69 -24.63 8.40 9.51
C ASP A 69 -26.08 7.98 9.30
N LYS A 70 -26.31 6.94 8.49
CA LYS A 70 -27.65 6.38 8.22
C LYS A 70 -28.04 5.25 9.17
N GLN A 71 -27.16 4.90 10.12
CA GLN A 71 -27.39 3.83 11.08
C GLN A 71 -27.72 2.48 10.41
N LEU A 72 -26.97 2.14 9.36
CA LEU A 72 -27.20 0.97 8.51
C LEU A 72 -26.27 -0.19 8.85
N GLU A 73 -26.57 -1.37 8.31
CA GLU A 73 -25.84 -2.60 8.59
C GLU A 73 -24.62 -2.80 7.67
N MET A 74 -23.70 -3.65 8.09
CA MET A 74 -22.56 -4.09 7.31
C MET A 74 -22.39 -5.61 7.41
N LEU A 75 -22.33 -6.29 6.27
CA LEU A 75 -22.00 -7.70 6.16
C LEU A 75 -20.59 -7.83 5.62
N CYS A 76 -19.68 -8.32 6.45
CA CYS A 76 -18.30 -8.60 6.07
C CYS A 76 -18.16 -10.09 5.72
N VAL A 77 -17.43 -10.40 4.64
CA VAL A 77 -17.11 -11.77 4.23
C VAL A 77 -15.63 -11.86 3.87
N SER A 78 -14.91 -12.81 4.47
CA SER A 78 -13.52 -13.09 4.12
C SER A 78 -13.39 -13.56 2.67
N GLN A 79 -12.53 -12.92 1.87
CA GLN A 79 -12.36 -13.16 0.45
C GLN A 79 -10.88 -13.11 0.04
N PHE A 80 -10.14 -14.20 0.29
CA PHE A 80 -8.71 -14.29 -0.04
C PHE A 80 -8.43 -14.15 -1.55
N THR A 81 -9.41 -14.48 -2.40
CA THR A 81 -9.27 -14.40 -3.86
C THR A 81 -9.07 -12.98 -4.39
N LEU A 82 -9.31 -11.93 -3.59
CA LEU A 82 -8.95 -10.56 -3.94
C LEU A 82 -7.44 -10.34 -4.10
N TYR A 83 -6.63 -11.28 -3.61
CA TYR A 83 -5.19 -11.35 -3.81
C TYR A 83 -4.80 -12.37 -4.90
N SER A 84 -5.65 -12.57 -5.90
CA SER A 84 -5.32 -13.34 -7.10
C SER A 84 -4.31 -12.61 -7.98
N ILE A 85 -3.31 -13.34 -8.45
CA ILE A 85 -2.45 -12.99 -9.57
C ILE A 85 -2.69 -14.02 -10.66
N LEU A 86 -2.88 -13.56 -11.90
CA LEU A 86 -3.13 -14.47 -13.02
C LEU A 86 -1.79 -14.94 -13.61
N LYS A 87 -1.55 -16.26 -13.57
CA LYS A 87 -0.49 -16.93 -14.33
C LYS A 87 -1.14 -17.52 -15.59
N GLY A 88 -1.14 -16.75 -16.67
CA GLY A 88 -2.01 -17.00 -17.82
C GLY A 88 -3.48 -16.81 -17.41
N ASN A 89 -4.30 -17.85 -17.54
CA ASN A 89 -5.71 -17.83 -17.11
C ASN A 89 -5.93 -18.45 -15.72
N LYS A 90 -4.87 -19.00 -15.10
CA LYS A 90 -4.96 -19.64 -13.78
C LYS A 90 -4.71 -18.62 -12.68
N PRO A 91 -5.64 -18.43 -11.73
CA PRO A 91 -5.38 -17.60 -10.57
C PRO A 91 -4.43 -18.30 -9.59
N ASP A 92 -3.49 -17.51 -9.08
CA ASP A 92 -2.52 -17.86 -8.05
C ASP A 92 -2.73 -16.92 -6.86
N PHE A 93 -2.70 -17.44 -5.63
CA PHE A 93 -3.07 -16.70 -4.42
C PHE A 93 -1.92 -16.57 -3.41
N HIS A 94 -0.66 -16.70 -3.84
CA HIS A 94 0.50 -16.69 -2.95
C HIS A 94 0.67 -15.39 -2.13
N SER A 95 0.01 -14.31 -2.53
CA SER A 95 0.00 -13.03 -1.81
C SER A 95 -1.02 -12.98 -0.67
N ALA A 96 -1.99 -13.90 -0.62
CA ALA A 96 -2.96 -13.97 0.47
C ALA A 96 -2.31 -14.49 1.76
N MET A 97 -2.79 -14.00 2.91
CA MET A 97 -2.37 -14.51 4.22
C MET A 97 -2.84 -15.96 4.42
N ALA A 98 -2.02 -16.79 5.07
CA ALA A 98 -2.33 -18.20 5.35
C ALA A 98 -3.51 -18.34 6.34
N GLY A 99 -4.22 -19.47 6.27
CA GLY A 99 -5.53 -19.70 6.92
C GLY A 99 -5.61 -19.27 8.39
N ASP A 100 -4.82 -19.86 9.28
CA ASP A 100 -4.91 -19.62 10.73
C ASP A 100 -4.59 -18.15 11.09
N GLN A 101 -3.53 -17.61 10.49
CA GLN A 101 -3.15 -16.21 10.67
C GLN A 101 -4.21 -15.25 10.12
N SER A 102 -4.77 -15.59 8.95
CA SER A 102 -5.81 -14.80 8.30
C SER A 102 -7.10 -14.79 9.10
N GLN A 103 -7.48 -15.92 9.72
CA GLN A 103 -8.66 -16.01 10.57
C GLN A 103 -8.53 -15.10 11.79
N GLN A 104 -7.39 -15.16 12.49
CA GLN A 104 -7.13 -14.28 13.63
C GLN A 104 -7.16 -12.81 13.20
N PHE A 105 -6.46 -12.47 12.11
CA PHE A 105 -6.40 -11.11 11.60
C PHE A 105 -7.78 -10.57 11.19
N TYR A 106 -8.61 -11.43 10.58
CA TYR A 106 -9.97 -11.11 10.20
C TYR A 106 -10.87 -10.88 11.41
N GLN A 107 -10.75 -11.70 12.45
CA GLN A 107 -11.50 -11.51 13.70
C GLN A 107 -11.14 -10.18 14.36
N GLU A 108 -9.86 -9.85 14.44
CA GLU A 108 -9.38 -8.57 14.97
C GLU A 108 -9.91 -7.37 14.14
N PHE A 109 -10.04 -7.52 12.82
CA PHE A 109 -10.66 -6.52 11.96
C PHE A 109 -12.16 -6.32 12.26
N LEU A 110 -12.93 -7.40 12.44
CA LEU A 110 -14.34 -7.31 12.81
C LEU A 110 -14.53 -6.67 14.19
N ASP A 111 -13.64 -6.96 15.14
CA ASP A 111 -13.72 -6.41 16.48
C ASP A 111 -13.47 -4.89 16.49
N ILE A 112 -12.58 -4.38 15.62
CA ILE A 112 -12.42 -2.95 15.39
C ILE A 112 -13.72 -2.34 14.87
N LEU A 113 -14.35 -2.94 13.85
CA LEU A 113 -15.62 -2.44 13.31
C LEU A 113 -16.73 -2.41 14.35
N ARG A 114 -16.87 -3.48 15.15
CA ARG A 114 -17.88 -3.57 16.22
C ARG A 114 -17.64 -2.54 17.32
N LYS A 115 -16.37 -2.32 17.69
CA LYS A 115 -15.97 -1.34 18.70
C LYS A 115 -16.22 0.10 18.23
N ASP A 116 -15.86 0.42 16.99
CA ASP A 116 -15.91 1.78 16.47
C ASP A 116 -17.29 2.18 15.93
N TYR A 117 -18.25 1.25 15.88
CA TYR A 117 -19.61 1.49 15.42
C TYR A 117 -20.69 0.95 16.37
N LYS A 118 -21.32 -0.18 16.03
CA LYS A 118 -22.36 -0.84 16.81
C LYS A 118 -22.24 -2.35 16.58
N PRO A 119 -21.97 -3.18 17.61
CA PRO A 119 -21.73 -4.61 17.42
C PRO A 119 -22.86 -5.32 16.68
N GLU A 120 -24.11 -4.93 16.95
CA GLU A 120 -25.30 -5.53 16.35
C GLU A 120 -25.46 -5.23 14.85
N GLN A 121 -24.85 -4.15 14.35
CA GLN A 121 -24.90 -3.72 12.95
C GLN A 121 -23.82 -4.39 12.08
N ILE A 122 -22.83 -5.04 12.70
CA ILE A 122 -21.74 -5.72 11.99
C ILE A 122 -22.01 -7.22 11.96
N LYS A 123 -22.36 -7.73 10.78
CA LYS A 123 -22.56 -9.15 10.50
C LYS A 123 -21.33 -9.76 9.82
N ASP A 124 -21.15 -11.04 10.06
CA ASP A 124 -20.06 -11.85 9.50
C ASP A 124 -20.64 -13.00 8.67
N GLY A 125 -19.85 -13.54 7.76
CA GLY A 125 -20.07 -14.86 7.20
C GLY A 125 -19.56 -15.97 8.13
N LYS A 126 -19.11 -17.08 7.55
CA LYS A 126 -18.45 -18.17 8.26
C LYS A 126 -17.07 -18.40 7.64
N PHE A 127 -16.02 -17.91 8.31
CA PHE A 127 -14.66 -17.99 7.81
C PHE A 127 -14.27 -19.43 7.41
N GLY A 128 -13.65 -19.57 6.24
CA GLY A 128 -13.20 -20.87 5.72
C GLY A 128 -14.30 -21.81 5.22
N ALA A 129 -15.58 -21.49 5.42
CA ALA A 129 -16.68 -22.29 4.88
C ALA A 129 -16.96 -21.97 3.41
N TYR A 130 -17.50 -22.94 2.68
CA TYR A 130 -18.10 -22.69 1.37
C TYR A 130 -19.43 -21.97 1.55
N MET A 131 -19.51 -20.74 1.08
CA MET A 131 -20.62 -19.83 1.30
C MET A 131 -21.30 -19.46 -0.02
N GLN A 132 -22.63 -19.32 0.01
CA GLN A 132 -23.36 -18.54 -1.00
C GLN A 132 -23.62 -17.15 -0.42
N VAL A 133 -23.07 -16.13 -1.07
CA VAL A 133 -23.25 -14.73 -0.66
C VAL A 133 -24.26 -14.09 -1.61
N HIS A 134 -25.46 -13.84 -1.10
CA HIS A 134 -26.52 -13.18 -1.84
C HIS A 134 -26.37 -11.67 -1.67
N ILE A 135 -26.19 -10.95 -2.79
CA ILE A 135 -25.92 -9.51 -2.78
C ILE A 135 -26.93 -8.82 -3.70
N GLN A 136 -27.87 -8.07 -3.12
CA GLN A 136 -28.76 -7.22 -3.90
C GLN A 136 -28.18 -5.80 -3.96
N ASN A 137 -27.36 -5.55 -4.97
CA ASN A 137 -26.62 -4.30 -5.13
C ASN A 137 -27.58 -3.12 -5.43
N ASP A 138 -27.40 -2.01 -4.72
CA ASP A 138 -28.24 -0.81 -4.75
C ASP A 138 -27.56 0.28 -5.59
N GLY A 139 -27.89 0.36 -6.88
CA GLY A 139 -27.33 1.34 -7.82
C GLY A 139 -27.08 0.79 -9.23
N PRO A 140 -26.10 -0.12 -9.43
CA PRO A 140 -25.16 -0.63 -8.43
C PRO A 140 -24.05 0.36 -8.08
N VAL A 141 -23.59 0.32 -6.82
CA VAL A 141 -22.41 1.08 -6.35
C VAL A 141 -21.39 0.09 -5.78
N THR A 142 -20.23 0.04 -6.41
CA THR A 142 -19.12 -0.85 -6.02
C THR A 142 -17.83 -0.05 -5.92
N ILE A 143 -17.17 -0.10 -4.77
CA ILE A 143 -15.94 0.64 -4.47
C ILE A 143 -14.85 -0.35 -4.07
N MET A 144 -13.68 -0.22 -4.69
CA MET A 144 -12.48 -0.94 -4.26
C MET A 144 -11.70 -0.06 -3.28
N LEU A 145 -11.41 -0.59 -2.11
CA LEU A 145 -10.54 0.03 -1.12
C LEU A 145 -9.27 -0.80 -0.97
N GLU A 146 -8.14 -0.12 -0.87
CA GLU A 146 -6.85 -0.73 -0.58
C GLU A 146 -6.14 0.11 0.49
N SER A 147 -5.57 -0.55 1.49
CA SER A 147 -4.77 0.14 2.50
C SER A 147 -3.45 0.61 1.87
N PRO A 148 -2.96 1.81 2.23
CA PRO A 148 -1.70 2.29 1.70
C PRO A 148 -0.56 1.39 2.15
N CYS A 149 0.23 0.90 1.20
CA CYS A 149 1.61 0.52 1.47
C CYS A 149 2.32 1.75 2.08
N GLU A 150 3.20 1.59 3.08
CA GLU A 150 3.73 2.69 3.92
C GLU A 150 4.38 3.85 3.14
N THR A 151 4.64 3.70 1.84
CA THR A 151 5.17 4.73 0.93
C THR A 151 4.22 5.91 0.69
N ASN A 152 2.90 5.75 0.82
CA ASN A 152 1.92 6.81 0.49
C ASN A 152 1.59 7.77 1.66
N ARG A 153 2.19 7.58 2.85
CA ARG A 153 1.87 8.41 4.04
C ARG A 153 2.64 9.74 4.09
N ASN A 154 3.78 9.85 3.39
CA ASN A 154 4.61 11.06 3.41
C ASN A 154 4.19 12.15 2.38
N ALA A 155 3.20 11.90 1.54
CA ALA A 155 2.76 12.86 0.50
C ALA A 155 1.62 13.80 0.93
N LYS A 156 1.03 13.64 2.12
CA LYS A 156 -0.02 14.52 2.66
C LYS A 156 0.13 14.71 4.17
N ALA A 157 1.14 15.46 4.60
CA ALA A 157 1.05 16.16 5.88
C ALA A 157 0.09 17.35 5.72
N PRO A 158 -0.95 17.51 6.56
CA PRO A 158 -1.70 18.76 6.62
C PRO A 158 -0.80 19.87 7.16
N LEU A 159 -0.74 21.01 6.47
CA LEU A 159 -0.19 22.25 7.01
C LEU A 159 -1.00 22.62 8.27
N THR A 160 -0.47 22.34 9.45
CA THR A 160 -1.03 22.87 10.70
C THR A 160 -0.67 24.35 10.85
N PRO A 161 -1.60 25.24 11.23
CA PRO A 161 -1.29 26.62 11.55
C PRO A 161 -0.48 26.68 12.86
N ILE A 162 0.53 27.55 12.87
CA ILE A 162 1.38 27.85 14.04
C ILE A 162 0.55 28.57 15.11
N PRO A 163 0.46 28.08 16.36
CA PRO A 163 0.01 28.90 17.48
C PRO A 163 1.20 29.67 18.10
N ARG A 164 1.01 30.97 18.31
CA ARG A 164 1.92 31.84 19.07
C ARG A 164 1.84 31.53 20.58
N THR A 165 3.03 31.36 21.17
CA THR A 165 3.48 31.71 22.55
C THR A 165 2.70 31.24 23.78
N ALA A 166 3.34 30.46 24.66
CA ALA A 166 3.76 30.87 26.01
C ALA A 166 4.60 29.77 26.73
N ARG A 167 5.55 30.23 27.55
CA ARG A 167 6.51 29.43 28.36
C ARG A 167 5.84 28.67 29.50
N GLN A 168 6.29 27.45 29.81
CA GLN A 168 7.08 27.10 31.02
C GLN A 168 7.18 25.57 31.26
N SER A 169 8.37 25.20 31.78
CA SER A 169 8.73 24.07 32.68
C SER A 169 8.51 22.61 32.26
N GLY A 170 9.62 21.96 31.92
CA GLY A 170 10.18 20.87 32.72
C GLY A 170 9.54 19.49 32.69
N SER A 171 10.07 18.58 31.86
CA SER A 171 10.47 17.23 32.30
C SER A 171 11.26 16.55 31.18
N ALA A 172 12.47 16.10 31.51
CA ALA A 172 13.34 15.38 30.59
C ALA A 172 12.82 13.94 30.40
N THR A 173 12.51 13.56 29.17
CA THR A 173 12.31 12.17 28.73
C THR A 173 13.51 11.71 27.90
N PRO A 174 13.92 10.43 27.95
CA PRO A 174 15.22 10.00 27.46
C PRO A 174 15.21 9.83 25.93
N VAL A 175 16.09 10.58 25.26
CA VAL A 175 16.28 10.62 23.79
C VAL A 175 16.92 9.34 23.22
N ALA A 176 17.41 8.43 24.07
CA ALA A 176 18.21 7.28 23.64
C ALA A 176 17.38 6.07 23.12
N VAL A 177 16.15 5.85 23.58
CA VAL A 177 15.35 4.67 23.20
C VAL A 177 14.74 4.80 21.80
N VAL A 178 14.47 6.03 21.35
CA VAL A 178 13.82 6.31 20.05
C VAL A 178 14.78 6.09 18.87
N LYS A 179 16.08 6.38 19.02
CA LYS A 179 17.07 6.16 17.95
C LYS A 179 17.32 4.67 17.66
N GLY A 180 17.34 3.82 18.69
CA GLY A 180 17.46 2.36 18.52
C GLY A 180 16.28 1.77 17.75
N GLN A 181 15.05 2.13 18.15
CA GLN A 181 13.83 1.65 17.48
C GLN A 181 13.67 2.14 16.04
N GLN A 182 14.22 3.32 15.70
CA GLN A 182 14.21 3.84 14.33
C GLN A 182 15.20 3.06 13.44
N GLN A 183 16.40 2.79 13.94
CA GLN A 183 17.43 2.03 13.23
C GLN A 183 17.02 0.56 13.01
N ASP A 184 16.41 -0.07 14.01
CA ASP A 184 15.93 -1.46 13.91
C ASP A 184 14.85 -1.61 12.82
N LYS A 185 13.93 -0.65 12.71
CA LYS A 185 12.89 -0.62 11.68
C LYS A 185 13.43 -0.36 10.27
N VAL A 186 14.46 0.48 10.15
CA VAL A 186 15.15 0.73 8.87
C VAL A 186 15.83 -0.56 8.41
N ASN A 187 16.55 -1.23 9.30
CA ASN A 187 17.21 -2.50 9.01
C ASN A 187 16.21 -3.60 8.62
N GLU A 188 15.08 -3.71 9.33
CA GLU A 188 14.04 -4.69 9.00
C GLU A 188 13.43 -4.45 7.60
N LYS A 189 13.19 -3.19 7.21
CA LYS A 189 12.67 -2.82 5.89
C LYS A 189 13.68 -3.14 4.77
N ALA A 190 14.95 -2.80 4.98
CA ALA A 190 16.02 -3.11 4.02
C ALA A 190 16.20 -4.63 3.86
N CYS A 191 16.29 -5.37 4.98
CA CYS A 191 16.38 -6.83 4.97
C CYS A 191 15.21 -7.48 4.23
N ARG A 192 13.98 -7.00 4.45
CA ARG A 192 12.79 -7.50 3.75
C ARG A 192 12.87 -7.26 2.25
N TYR A 193 13.26 -6.05 1.83
CA TYR A 193 13.41 -5.71 0.42
C TYR A 193 14.46 -6.59 -0.27
N VAL A 194 15.64 -6.73 0.34
CA VAL A 194 16.72 -7.58 -0.18
C VAL A 194 16.29 -9.04 -0.23
N LYS A 195 15.61 -9.56 0.79
CA LYS A 195 15.09 -10.93 0.79
C LYS A 195 14.10 -11.16 -0.35
N SER A 196 13.20 -10.22 -0.62
CA SER A 196 12.28 -10.29 -1.76
C SER A 196 13.04 -10.30 -3.08
N LEU A 197 14.07 -9.44 -3.23
CA LEU A 197 14.94 -9.41 -4.40
C LEU A 197 15.64 -10.77 -4.62
N THR A 198 16.28 -11.32 -3.58
CA THR A 198 16.97 -12.62 -3.64
C THR A 198 16.04 -13.78 -3.95
N THR A 199 14.81 -13.75 -3.44
CA THR A 199 13.81 -14.79 -3.71
C THR A 199 13.33 -14.73 -5.16
N GLU A 200 13.04 -13.53 -5.66
CA GLU A 200 12.49 -13.33 -7.01
C GLU A 200 13.54 -13.63 -8.09
N PHE A 201 14.80 -13.25 -7.86
CA PHE A 201 15.92 -13.44 -8.78
C PHE A 201 16.89 -14.53 -8.32
N ALA A 202 16.37 -15.60 -7.71
CA ALA A 202 17.19 -16.71 -7.25
C ALA A 202 17.97 -17.33 -8.43
N GLY A 203 19.30 -17.36 -8.34
CA GLY A 203 20.19 -17.88 -9.39
C GLY A 203 20.44 -16.93 -10.57
N GLN A 204 20.03 -15.67 -10.49
CA GLN A 204 20.32 -14.63 -11.48
C GLN A 204 21.31 -13.59 -10.94
N ASP A 205 22.56 -14.00 -10.73
CA ASP A 205 23.60 -13.15 -10.12
C ASP A 205 23.86 -11.85 -10.89
N GLY A 206 23.62 -11.85 -12.21
CA GLY A 206 23.71 -10.66 -13.04
C GLY A 206 22.76 -9.54 -12.62
N VAL A 207 21.52 -9.86 -12.25
CA VAL A 207 20.51 -8.88 -11.82
C VAL A 207 20.89 -8.28 -10.47
N HIS A 208 21.36 -9.11 -9.52
CA HIS A 208 21.84 -8.65 -8.21
C HIS A 208 23.03 -7.70 -8.36
N GLN A 209 23.99 -8.05 -9.21
CA GLN A 209 25.18 -7.24 -9.44
C GLN A 209 24.84 -5.92 -10.17
N GLU A 210 23.95 -5.95 -11.16
CA GLU A 210 23.51 -4.75 -11.88
C GLU A 210 22.71 -3.80 -10.98
N PHE A 211 21.83 -4.34 -10.14
CA PHE A 211 21.10 -3.55 -9.16
C PHE A 211 22.04 -2.92 -8.15
N LYS A 212 22.97 -3.71 -7.58
CA LYS A 212 24.00 -3.22 -6.67
C LYS A 212 24.84 -2.11 -7.30
N ASN A 213 25.33 -2.32 -8.52
CA ASN A 213 26.10 -1.33 -9.27
C ASN A 213 25.31 -0.03 -9.47
N THR A 214 24.01 -0.14 -9.78
CA THR A 214 23.11 1.01 -9.92
C THR A 214 22.98 1.80 -8.62
N LEU A 215 22.77 1.11 -7.49
CA LEU A 215 22.69 1.74 -6.18
C LEU A 215 24.02 2.39 -5.77
N THR A 216 25.15 1.73 -6.03
CA THR A 216 26.49 2.27 -5.76
C THR A 216 26.75 3.54 -6.58
N LYS A 217 26.43 3.54 -7.88
CA LYS A 217 26.55 4.75 -8.72
C LYS A 217 25.66 5.90 -8.23
N TYR A 218 24.46 5.59 -7.74
CA TYR A 218 23.60 6.58 -7.13
C TYR A 218 24.12 7.08 -5.77
N ARG A 219 24.77 6.24 -4.96
CA ARG A 219 25.44 6.68 -3.73
C ARG A 219 26.63 7.59 -4.05
N ASP A 220 27.44 7.21 -5.04
CA ASP A 220 28.69 7.88 -5.42
C ASP A 220 28.46 9.11 -6.32
N SER A 221 27.23 9.59 -6.42
CA SER A 221 26.87 10.79 -7.18
C SER A 221 27.02 10.75 -8.69
N GLN A 222 27.06 9.55 -9.27
CA GLN A 222 27.17 9.33 -10.72
C GLN A 222 25.82 9.21 -11.43
N LEU A 223 24.72 9.03 -10.68
CA LEU A 223 23.35 8.98 -11.22
C LEU A 223 22.45 9.99 -10.52
N SER A 224 21.54 10.60 -11.27
CA SER A 224 20.40 11.35 -10.75
C SER A 224 19.30 10.42 -10.23
N THR A 225 18.34 10.95 -9.46
CA THR A 225 17.18 10.17 -8.99
C THR A 225 16.30 9.70 -10.16
N ALA A 226 16.21 10.48 -11.24
CA ALA A 226 15.51 10.09 -12.47
C ALA A 226 16.19 8.88 -13.14
N GLU A 227 17.51 8.90 -13.27
CA GLU A 227 18.29 7.79 -13.85
C GLU A 227 18.25 6.54 -12.96
N LEU A 228 18.26 6.70 -11.63
CA LEU A 228 18.06 5.60 -10.68
C LEU A 228 16.72 4.91 -10.94
N MET A 229 15.62 5.66 -10.98
CA MET A 229 14.28 5.12 -11.21
C MET A 229 14.15 4.49 -12.59
N LEU A 230 14.80 5.05 -13.61
CA LEU A 230 14.83 4.46 -14.95
C LEU A 230 15.54 3.12 -14.97
N HIS A 231 16.74 3.02 -14.40
CA HIS A 231 17.51 1.77 -14.35
C HIS A 231 16.77 0.70 -13.54
N VAL A 232 16.28 1.05 -12.34
CA VAL A 232 15.57 0.10 -11.48
C VAL A 232 14.24 -0.32 -12.09
N GLY A 233 13.51 0.62 -12.71
CA GLY A 233 12.25 0.32 -13.38
C GLY A 233 12.43 -0.60 -14.57
N THR A 234 13.52 -0.42 -15.32
CA THR A 234 13.88 -1.29 -16.45
C THR A 234 14.29 -2.67 -15.95
N LEU A 235 15.19 -2.73 -14.96
CA LEU A 235 15.74 -3.97 -14.41
C LEU A 235 14.68 -4.87 -13.80
N PHE A 236 13.67 -4.29 -13.14
CA PHE A 236 12.59 -5.04 -12.49
C PHE A 236 11.28 -5.05 -13.28
N THR A 237 11.32 -4.75 -14.58
CA THR A 237 10.14 -4.85 -15.46
C THR A 237 9.52 -6.25 -15.33
N GLY A 238 8.21 -6.34 -15.12
CA GLY A 238 7.54 -7.61 -14.85
C GLY A 238 7.37 -7.95 -13.35
N HIS A 239 8.11 -7.28 -12.46
CA HIS A 239 8.12 -7.55 -11.03
C HIS A 239 7.45 -6.42 -10.23
N THR A 240 6.11 -6.38 -10.26
CA THR A 240 5.27 -5.35 -9.62
C THR A 240 5.65 -5.08 -8.17
N GLN A 241 5.86 -6.12 -7.37
CA GLN A 241 6.13 -5.96 -5.94
C GLN A 241 7.48 -5.30 -5.66
N LEU A 242 8.52 -5.65 -6.42
CA LEU A 242 9.84 -5.03 -6.29
C LEU A 242 9.80 -3.56 -6.70
N ILE A 243 9.16 -3.25 -7.82
CA ILE A 243 8.99 -1.87 -8.30
C ILE A 243 8.23 -1.01 -7.29
N CYS A 244 7.08 -1.47 -6.82
CA CYS A 244 6.26 -0.71 -5.87
C CYS A 244 6.97 -0.54 -4.53
N SER A 245 7.65 -1.59 -4.04
CA SER A 245 8.40 -1.55 -2.79
C SER A 245 9.63 -0.64 -2.87
N PHE A 246 10.25 -0.51 -4.06
CA PHE A 246 11.40 0.37 -4.27
C PHE A 246 11.08 1.84 -4.01
N THR A 247 9.81 2.26 -4.14
CA THR A 247 9.37 3.61 -3.78
C THR A 247 9.76 4.00 -2.35
N ALA A 248 9.83 3.05 -1.42
CA ALA A 248 10.24 3.31 -0.04
C ALA A 248 11.72 3.72 0.08
N LEU A 249 12.54 3.38 -0.92
CA LEU A 249 13.97 3.66 -0.96
C LEU A 249 14.30 4.99 -1.66
N LEU A 250 13.31 5.61 -2.30
CA LEU A 250 13.48 6.84 -3.07
C LEU A 250 13.38 8.10 -2.17
N PRO A 251 14.00 9.23 -2.59
CA PRO A 251 13.81 10.52 -1.95
C PRO A 251 12.34 10.95 -1.91
N THR A 252 12.00 11.82 -0.96
CA THR A 252 10.63 12.33 -0.80
C THR A 252 10.09 12.95 -2.09
N GLY A 253 8.81 12.69 -2.36
CA GLY A 253 8.13 13.17 -3.57
C GLY A 253 8.38 12.35 -4.83
N HIS A 254 9.25 11.33 -4.78
CA HIS A 254 9.45 10.38 -5.87
C HIS A 254 8.64 9.11 -5.63
N SER A 255 8.10 8.51 -6.69
CA SER A 255 7.45 7.20 -6.58
C SER A 255 7.45 6.41 -7.87
N MET A 256 7.37 5.09 -7.71
CA MET A 256 7.26 4.11 -8.78
C MET A 256 6.01 3.26 -8.58
N SER A 257 5.28 3.03 -9.67
CA SER A 257 4.00 2.32 -9.66
C SER A 257 3.79 1.57 -10.97
N ILE A 258 2.77 0.74 -11.02
CA ILE A 258 2.39 -0.02 -12.21
C ILE A 258 1.03 0.49 -12.71
N ALA A 259 0.94 0.85 -13.98
CA ALA A 259 -0.32 1.23 -14.60
C ALA A 259 -1.14 0.00 -15.02
N ASN A 260 -2.46 0.11 -14.91
CA ASN A 260 -3.42 -0.89 -15.41
C ASN A 260 -3.21 -2.32 -14.91
N ASN A 261 -2.47 -2.49 -13.81
CA ASN A 261 -2.08 -3.80 -13.30
C ASN A 261 -1.30 -4.65 -14.34
N ASP A 262 -0.67 -3.99 -15.32
CA ASP A 262 0.19 -4.62 -16.33
C ASP A 262 1.65 -4.50 -15.88
N PRO A 263 2.31 -5.61 -15.50
CA PRO A 263 3.68 -5.59 -14.97
C PRO A 263 4.74 -4.97 -15.90
N SER A 264 4.43 -4.79 -17.19
CA SER A 264 5.29 -4.11 -18.16
C SER A 264 5.15 -2.58 -18.15
N GLN A 265 4.04 -2.05 -17.60
CA GLN A 265 3.71 -0.62 -17.65
C GLN A 265 4.17 0.11 -16.39
N VAL A 266 5.49 0.24 -16.24
CA VAL A 266 6.10 0.98 -15.14
C VAL A 266 5.87 2.49 -15.30
N ARG A 267 5.38 3.12 -14.23
CA ARG A 267 5.17 4.57 -14.14
C ARG A 267 5.99 5.15 -13.00
N VAL A 268 6.64 6.27 -13.30
CA VAL A 268 7.50 7.02 -12.38
C VAL A 268 6.90 8.40 -12.17
N HIS A 269 6.97 8.89 -10.94
CA HIS A 269 6.58 10.26 -10.58
C HIS A 269 7.76 10.97 -9.94
N MET A 270 7.98 12.20 -10.38
CA MET A 270 8.95 13.15 -9.85
C MET A 270 8.22 14.38 -9.31
N PRO A 271 8.78 15.09 -8.30
CA PRO A 271 8.18 16.29 -7.76
C PRO A 271 7.84 17.32 -8.85
N GLY A 272 6.59 17.79 -8.85
CA GLY A 272 6.12 18.79 -9.83
C GLY A 272 5.83 18.26 -11.23
N GLN A 273 5.98 16.95 -11.48
CA GLN A 273 5.73 16.32 -12.78
C GLN A 273 4.50 15.39 -12.73
N ARG A 274 3.90 15.12 -13.90
CA ARG A 274 2.90 14.04 -14.02
C ARG A 274 3.58 12.67 -13.91
N TYR A 275 2.78 11.61 -13.79
CA TYR A 275 3.30 10.25 -13.94
C TYR A 275 3.79 10.03 -15.39
N MET A 276 4.99 9.48 -15.52
CA MET A 276 5.70 9.25 -16.77
C MET A 276 6.01 7.76 -16.94
N SER A 277 5.93 7.25 -18.16
CA SER A 277 6.48 5.94 -18.53
C SER A 277 8.02 5.97 -18.52
N LEU A 278 8.66 4.79 -18.49
CA LEU A 278 10.12 4.69 -18.61
C LEU A 278 10.64 5.35 -19.90
N GLU A 279 9.91 5.23 -21.02
CA GLU A 279 10.26 5.91 -22.28
C GLU A 279 10.18 7.44 -22.16
N GLU A 280 9.14 7.96 -21.51
CA GLU A 280 9.00 9.40 -21.26
C GLU A 280 10.10 9.91 -20.32
N VAL A 281 10.47 9.14 -19.29
CA VAL A 281 11.58 9.48 -18.38
C VAL A 281 12.91 9.48 -19.13
N LYS A 282 13.15 8.49 -20.00
CA LYS A 282 14.35 8.44 -20.84
C LYS A 282 14.48 9.68 -21.73
N LYS A 283 13.41 10.05 -22.43
CA LYS A 283 13.38 11.28 -23.24
C LYS A 283 13.62 12.54 -22.41
N HIS A 284 13.07 12.59 -21.20
CA HIS A 284 13.27 13.71 -20.28
C HIS A 284 14.74 13.86 -19.86
N ILE A 285 15.42 12.75 -19.57
CA ILE A 285 16.87 12.73 -19.25
C ILE A 285 17.69 13.17 -20.47
N GLU A 286 17.40 12.67 -21.66
CA GLU A 286 18.10 13.05 -22.89
C GLU A 286 17.95 14.55 -23.21
N GLN A 287 16.77 15.11 -23.00
CA GLN A 287 16.50 16.55 -23.20
C GLN A 287 17.24 17.42 -22.18
N SER A 288 17.33 16.99 -20.92
CA SER A 288 18.03 17.74 -19.87
C SER A 288 19.55 17.62 -19.95
N GLN A 289 20.09 16.55 -20.55
CA GLN A 289 21.51 16.45 -20.89
C GLN A 289 21.90 17.30 -22.11
N GLY A 290 20.96 17.56 -23.04
CA GLY A 290 21.17 18.44 -24.19
C GLY A 290 21.20 19.94 -23.86
N GLU A 291 20.58 20.35 -22.75
CA GLU A 291 20.51 21.75 -22.30
C GLU A 291 21.55 22.12 -21.21
N SER A 292 22.32 21.14 -20.70
CA SER A 292 23.28 21.34 -19.60
C SER A 292 24.74 21.28 -20.06
N SER A 293 25.21 22.36 -20.67
CA SER A 293 26.61 22.79 -20.58
C SER A 293 26.81 23.86 -19.50
N SER A 294 25.87 24.03 -18.56
CA SER A 294 25.90 25.12 -17.58
C SER A 294 25.21 24.88 -16.22
N LEU A 295 24.84 23.65 -15.86
CA LEU A 295 24.23 23.38 -14.54
C LEU A 295 24.84 22.12 -13.89
N SER A 296 26.11 22.22 -13.47
CA SER A 296 26.82 21.19 -12.71
C SER A 296 26.91 21.46 -11.20
N GLU A 297 26.06 22.31 -10.62
CA GLU A 297 26.20 22.71 -9.19
C GLU A 297 24.90 22.89 -8.41
N GLN A 298 23.78 22.27 -8.82
CA GLN A 298 22.63 22.11 -7.91
C GLN A 298 22.40 20.63 -7.64
N GLY A 299 23.07 20.12 -6.60
CA GLY A 299 22.86 18.77 -6.10
C GLY A 299 21.40 18.54 -5.74
N ASP A 300 20.88 17.37 -6.11
CA ASP A 300 19.51 16.94 -5.84
C ASP A 300 19.22 17.07 -4.32
N PRO A 301 18.35 18.02 -3.91
CA PRO A 301 18.13 18.34 -2.50
C PRO A 301 17.54 17.16 -1.70
N GLY A 302 16.98 16.16 -2.37
CA GLY A 302 16.43 14.95 -1.73
C GLY A 302 17.47 13.85 -1.42
N ARG A 303 18.71 13.97 -1.90
CA ARG A 303 19.71 12.89 -1.80
C ARG A 303 20.25 12.64 -0.39
N ARG A 304 20.25 13.68 0.47
CA ARG A 304 20.90 13.66 1.79
C ARG A 304 20.19 12.82 2.86
N ASP A 305 18.97 12.32 2.59
CA ASP A 305 18.15 11.56 3.55
C ASP A 305 17.71 10.20 2.99
N THR A 306 18.64 9.34 2.58
CA THR A 306 18.33 7.95 2.13
C THR A 306 19.02 6.84 2.97
N PRO A 307 18.96 6.86 4.32
CA PRO A 307 19.61 5.86 5.18
C PRO A 307 19.13 4.42 4.93
N LEU A 308 17.93 4.26 4.37
CA LEU A 308 17.38 2.95 3.99
C LEU A 308 18.07 2.37 2.74
N LEU A 309 18.56 3.22 1.84
CA LEU A 309 19.25 2.80 0.62
C LEU A 309 20.67 2.33 0.94
N ASP A 310 21.37 3.02 1.86
CA ASP A 310 22.67 2.58 2.38
C ASP A 310 22.59 1.22 3.08
N GLU A 311 21.53 0.98 3.86
CA GLU A 311 21.33 -0.32 4.49
C GLU A 311 21.02 -1.41 3.46
N VAL A 312 20.27 -1.12 2.39
CA VAL A 312 20.06 -2.08 1.29
C VAL A 312 21.38 -2.44 0.61
N ILE A 313 22.27 -1.47 0.36
CA ILE A 313 23.60 -1.73 -0.21
C ILE A 313 24.42 -2.64 0.73
N SER A 314 24.45 -2.32 2.03
CA SER A 314 25.14 -3.12 3.07
C SER A 314 24.62 -4.56 3.13
N GLN A 315 23.31 -4.77 3.04
CA GLN A 315 22.72 -6.12 3.04
C GLN A 315 23.04 -6.89 1.75
N LEU A 316 23.07 -6.22 0.59
CA LEU A 316 23.50 -6.83 -0.67
C LEU A 316 24.99 -7.22 -0.65
N GLU A 317 25.84 -6.45 0.04
CA GLU A 317 27.25 -6.78 0.25
C GLU A 317 27.42 -8.04 1.08
N LYS A 318 26.66 -8.18 2.18
CA LYS A 318 26.68 -9.39 3.04
C LYS A 318 26.27 -10.67 2.30
N LEU A 319 25.41 -10.57 1.29
CA LEU A 319 25.00 -11.71 0.46
C LEU A 319 26.02 -12.09 -0.62
N SER A 320 26.95 -11.19 -0.94
CA SER A 320 28.00 -11.43 -1.95
C SER A 320 29.27 -12.05 -1.33
N THR A 321 29.31 -12.28 -0.01
CA THR A 321 30.44 -12.84 0.75
C THR A 321 30.11 -14.23 1.25
#